data_AF-A0A3C1SPB8-F1
#
_entry.id   AF-A0A3C1SPB8-F1
#
_cell.length_a   1.000
_cell.length_b   1.000
_cell.length_c   1.000
_cell.angle_alpha   90.00
_cell.angle_beta   90.00
_cell.angle_gamma   90.00
#
_symmetry.space_group_name_H-M   'P 1'
#
loop_
_entity.id
_entity.type
_entity.pdbx_description
1 polymer ?
#
loop_
_entity_poly.entity_id
_entity_poly.type
_entity_poly.pdbx_seq_one_letter_code
_entity_poly.pdbx_strand_id
1 'polypeptide(L)'
;TFGLSARQIRTALATHDPGYLEGNIAVAERDLAAGKVHNLPAYLLAALREDYRAVKALAPAAVPDAAAPDRVDPDDAPEVRQECLRTQFLTARLQAALDRLSEAERQALEADYVVRLEQGDGFEARLILGLYRKNGLRSKIVESHFRAFARAQLVGTDDPSEFAEYVALHTQKARESLEEAPSF
;
A
#
# COMPACT_ATOMS: atom_id res chain seq x y z
N THR A 1 7.65 0.78 -4.67
CA THR A 1 6.62 -0.28 -4.61
C THR A 1 6.59 -1.09 -5.91
N PHE A 2 6.80 -2.41 -5.87
CA PHE A 2 6.98 -3.31 -7.04
C PHE A 2 5.74 -3.50 -7.95
N GLY A 3 4.62 -2.79 -7.69
CA GLY A 3 3.40 -2.83 -8.49
C GLY A 3 2.68 -4.19 -8.55
N LEU A 4 2.97 -5.12 -7.63
CA LEU A 4 2.24 -6.37 -7.49
C LEU A 4 0.88 -6.15 -6.81
N SER A 5 -0.15 -6.86 -7.25
CA SER A 5 -1.46 -6.85 -6.57
C SER A 5 -1.38 -7.57 -5.21
N ALA A 6 -2.25 -7.16 -4.27
CA ALA A 6 -2.34 -7.79 -2.94
C ALA A 6 -2.65 -9.30 -2.99
N ARG A 7 -3.26 -9.81 -4.07
CA ARG A 7 -3.44 -11.25 -4.27
C ARG A 7 -2.12 -11.92 -4.64
N GLN A 8 -1.36 -11.35 -5.56
CA GLN A 8 -0.05 -11.86 -5.99
C GLN A 8 0.96 -11.88 -4.82
N ILE A 9 0.97 -10.82 -4.01
CA ILE A 9 1.83 -10.73 -2.82
C ILE A 9 1.50 -11.86 -1.83
N ARG A 10 0.21 -12.04 -1.50
CA ARG A 10 -0.22 -13.12 -0.59
C ARG A 10 0.10 -14.50 -1.13
N THR A 11 -0.07 -14.74 -2.44
CA THR A 11 0.29 -16.01 -3.05
C THR A 11 1.80 -16.25 -2.99
N ALA A 12 2.62 -15.24 -3.28
CA ALA A 12 4.08 -15.35 -3.23
C ALA A 12 4.58 -15.65 -1.81
N LEU A 13 4.08 -14.93 -0.80
CA LEU A 13 4.40 -15.15 0.62
C LEU A 13 3.93 -16.51 1.15
N ALA A 14 2.86 -17.08 0.58
CA ALA A 14 2.38 -18.40 0.96
C ALA A 14 3.14 -19.56 0.29
N THR A 15 3.81 -19.30 -0.83
CA THR A 15 4.41 -20.36 -1.67
C THR A 15 5.94 -20.42 -1.53
N HIS A 16 6.57 -19.30 -1.18
CA HIS A 16 8.02 -19.15 -1.17
C HIS A 16 8.48 -18.65 0.20
N ASP A 17 9.65 -19.10 0.64
CA ASP A 17 10.27 -18.59 1.85
C ASP A 17 10.78 -17.14 1.65
N PRO A 18 10.98 -16.38 2.74
CA PRO A 18 11.44 -14.99 2.65
C PRO A 18 12.77 -14.82 1.89
N GLY A 19 13.74 -15.73 2.08
CA GLY A 19 15.02 -15.70 1.37
C GLY A 19 14.89 -16.01 -0.13
N TYR A 20 13.88 -16.78 -0.51
CA TYR A 20 13.47 -16.96 -1.90
C TYR A 20 13.01 -15.69 -2.57
N LEU A 21 12.15 -14.96 -1.88
CA LEU A 21 11.59 -13.71 -2.38
C LEU A 21 12.67 -12.63 -2.44
N GLU A 22 13.44 -12.45 -1.38
CA GLU A 22 14.50 -11.44 -1.28
C GLU A 22 15.55 -11.60 -2.36
N GLY A 23 16.03 -12.82 -2.61
CA GLY A 23 17.05 -13.02 -3.64
C GLY A 23 16.54 -12.75 -5.06
N ASN A 24 15.26 -13.04 -5.35
CA ASN A 24 14.67 -12.72 -6.67
C ASN A 24 14.36 -11.22 -6.80
N ILE A 25 13.96 -10.57 -5.70
CA ILE A 25 13.78 -9.12 -5.63
C ILE A 25 15.11 -8.42 -5.91
N ALA A 26 16.21 -8.84 -5.27
CA ALA A 26 17.53 -8.24 -5.47
C ALA A 26 18.02 -8.35 -6.92
N VAL A 27 17.68 -9.44 -7.63
CA VAL A 27 17.96 -9.58 -9.07
C VAL A 27 17.13 -8.59 -9.88
N ALA A 28 15.84 -8.48 -9.59
CA ALA A 28 14.94 -7.56 -10.27
C ALA A 28 15.31 -6.09 -10.06
N GLU A 29 15.72 -5.70 -8.85
CA GLU A 29 16.18 -4.34 -8.53
C GLU A 29 17.47 -3.99 -9.28
N ARG A 30 18.43 -4.91 -9.33
CA ARG A 30 19.68 -4.72 -10.07
C ARG A 30 19.43 -4.55 -11.57
N ASP A 31 18.60 -5.42 -12.16
CA ASP A 31 18.31 -5.37 -13.59
C ASP A 31 17.41 -4.16 -13.95
N LEU A 32 16.59 -3.68 -13.01
CA LEU A 32 15.87 -2.40 -13.12
C LEU A 32 16.84 -1.21 -13.10
N ALA A 33 17.78 -1.17 -12.15
CA ALA A 33 18.81 -0.14 -12.09
C ALA A 33 19.70 -0.11 -13.35
N ALA A 34 19.89 -1.28 -13.98
CA ALA A 34 20.58 -1.40 -15.26
C ALA A 34 19.73 -1.03 -16.50
N GLY A 35 18.48 -0.59 -16.30
CA GLY A 35 17.56 -0.22 -17.38
C GLY A 35 17.04 -1.38 -18.23
N LYS A 36 17.22 -2.63 -17.78
CA LYS A 36 16.83 -3.85 -18.52
C LYS A 36 15.38 -4.25 -18.27
N VAL A 37 14.71 -3.62 -17.30
CA VAL A 37 13.36 -3.97 -16.87
C VAL A 37 12.41 -2.82 -17.18
N HIS A 38 11.51 -3.05 -18.13
CA HIS A 38 10.47 -2.07 -18.51
C HIS A 38 9.14 -2.29 -17.77
N ASN A 39 8.91 -3.49 -17.22
CA ASN A 39 7.70 -3.84 -16.49
C ASN A 39 8.07 -4.67 -15.26
N LEU A 40 8.32 -3.97 -14.15
CA LEU A 40 8.79 -4.54 -12.89
C LEU A 40 7.83 -5.60 -12.30
N PRO A 41 6.49 -5.40 -12.27
CA PRO A 41 5.56 -6.44 -11.80
C PRO A 41 5.65 -7.75 -12.58
N ALA A 42 5.65 -7.66 -13.92
CA ALA A 42 5.70 -8.85 -14.77
C ALA A 42 7.05 -9.56 -14.67
N TYR A 43 8.13 -8.79 -14.61
CA TYR A 43 9.49 -9.29 -14.47
C TYR A 43 9.70 -10.01 -13.14
N LEU A 44 9.22 -9.44 -12.03
CA LEU A 44 9.32 -10.06 -10.72
C LEU A 44 8.51 -11.36 -10.63
N LEU A 45 7.32 -11.42 -11.24
CA LEU A 45 6.54 -12.66 -11.31
C LEU A 45 7.23 -13.74 -12.16
N ALA A 46 7.94 -13.36 -13.22
CA ALA A 46 8.76 -14.30 -14.00
C ALA A 46 9.95 -14.80 -13.18
N ALA A 47 10.66 -13.89 -12.48
CA ALA A 47 11.77 -14.23 -11.60
C ALA A 47 11.37 -15.23 -10.50
N LEU A 48 10.20 -15.04 -9.89
CA LEU A 48 9.66 -15.95 -8.88
C LEU A 48 9.20 -17.31 -9.43
N ARG A 49 8.93 -17.41 -10.73
CA ARG A 49 8.52 -18.68 -11.37
C ARG A 49 9.72 -19.48 -11.87
N GLU A 50 10.70 -18.77 -12.43
CA GLU A 50 11.86 -19.34 -13.12
C GLU A 50 13.12 -19.35 -12.25
N ASP A 51 13.01 -18.88 -11.00
CA ASP A 51 14.08 -18.72 -10.02
C ASP A 51 15.35 -18.07 -10.61
N TYR A 52 15.27 -16.77 -10.85
CA TYR A 52 16.36 -16.00 -11.48
C TYR A 52 17.64 -15.97 -10.65
N ARG A 53 17.59 -16.39 -9.39
CA ARG A 53 18.77 -16.61 -8.54
C ARG A 53 19.63 -17.75 -9.09
N ALA A 54 19.01 -18.85 -9.52
CA ALA A 54 19.71 -20.03 -10.03
C ALA A 54 20.37 -19.79 -11.40
N VAL A 55 19.71 -19.01 -12.27
CA VAL A 55 20.20 -18.69 -13.62
C VAL A 55 21.48 -17.85 -13.59
N LYS A 56 21.63 -16.97 -12.59
CA LYS A 56 22.81 -16.09 -12.45
C LYS A 56 23.88 -16.62 -11.48
N ALA A 57 23.57 -17.65 -10.68
CA ALA A 57 24.56 -18.37 -9.86
C ALA A 57 25.59 -19.16 -10.69
N LEU A 58 25.33 -19.37 -11.99
CA LEU A 58 26.28 -20.00 -12.93
C LEU A 58 27.27 -19.01 -13.57
N ALA A 59 27.19 -17.71 -13.27
CA ALA A 59 28.18 -16.73 -13.71
C ALA A 59 29.39 -16.74 -12.73
N PRO A 60 30.64 -16.74 -13.21
CA PRO A 60 31.81 -16.93 -12.34
C PRO A 60 31.90 -15.83 -11.29
N ALA A 61 32.02 -16.29 -10.04
CA ALA A 61 32.20 -15.46 -8.86
C ALA A 61 33.46 -14.59 -8.96
N ALA A 62 33.28 -13.28 -8.82
CA ALA A 62 34.36 -12.40 -8.40
C ALA A 62 34.34 -12.33 -6.86
N VAL A 63 35.20 -13.15 -6.26
CA VAL A 63 35.94 -13.09 -4.98
C VAL A 63 35.20 -12.60 -3.70
N PRO A 64 35.30 -13.35 -2.58
CA PRO A 64 34.68 -12.99 -1.31
C PRO A 64 35.54 -11.97 -0.55
N ASP A 65 34.89 -11.01 0.09
CA ASP A 65 35.48 -10.34 1.26
C ASP A 65 34.58 -10.57 2.47
N ALA A 66 35.24 -10.88 3.57
CA ALA A 66 34.67 -11.40 4.78
C ALA A 66 34.12 -10.26 5.64
N ALA A 67 32.86 -10.39 6.06
CA ALA A 67 32.39 -9.80 7.30
C ALA A 67 31.32 -10.71 7.93
N ALA A 68 31.47 -10.92 9.22
CA ALA A 68 30.65 -11.75 10.09
C ALA A 68 29.20 -11.22 10.19
N PRO A 69 28.27 -11.97 10.83
CA PRO A 69 26.84 -11.69 10.76
C PRO A 69 26.52 -10.49 11.64
N ASP A 70 26.42 -9.31 11.04
CA ASP A 70 25.79 -8.19 11.71
C ASP A 70 24.29 -8.30 11.50
N ARG A 71 23.65 -8.78 12.56
CA ARG A 71 22.37 -8.32 13.08
C ARG A 71 21.50 -7.58 12.06
N VAL A 72 20.36 -8.22 11.76
CA VAL A 72 19.11 -7.59 11.32
C VAL A 72 19.05 -6.13 11.77
N ASP A 73 19.32 -5.22 10.84
CA ASP A 73 18.99 -3.82 11.04
C ASP A 73 17.46 -3.74 11.04
N PRO A 74 16.83 -3.25 12.12
CA PRO A 74 15.39 -3.03 12.18
C PRO A 74 15.04 -1.72 11.48
N ASP A 75 15.45 -1.59 10.22
CA ASP A 75 15.26 -0.37 9.43
C ASP A 75 14.22 -0.65 8.34
N ASP A 76 12.97 -0.86 8.78
CA ASP A 76 11.81 -0.44 7.99
C ASP A 76 12.04 1.06 7.74
N ALA A 77 12.55 1.40 6.55
CA ALA A 77 12.97 2.76 6.23
C ALA A 77 11.94 3.77 6.76
N PRO A 78 12.36 4.82 7.49
CA PRO A 78 11.47 5.73 8.19
C PRO A 78 10.40 6.33 7.27
N GLU A 79 10.69 6.44 5.97
CA GLU A 79 9.77 6.87 4.92
C GLU A 79 8.58 5.92 4.72
N VAL A 80 8.80 4.60 4.66
CA VAL A 80 7.71 3.61 4.47
C VAL A 80 6.80 3.59 5.69
N ARG A 81 7.38 3.69 6.89
CA ARG A 81 6.62 3.81 8.14
C ARG A 81 5.82 5.11 8.17
N GLN A 82 6.39 6.23 7.73
CA GLN A 82 5.69 7.51 7.63
C GLN A 82 4.55 7.48 6.61
N GLU A 83 4.75 6.89 5.43
CA GLU A 83 3.69 6.75 4.41
C GLU A 83 2.53 5.87 4.91
N CYS A 84 2.85 4.79 5.64
CA CYS A 84 1.86 3.94 6.26
C CYS A 84 1.04 4.71 7.32
N LEU A 85 1.71 5.43 8.21
CA LEU A 85 1.06 6.28 9.20
C LEU A 85 0.22 7.38 8.57
N ARG A 86 0.69 7.99 7.48
CA ARG A 86 -0.07 8.99 6.72
C ARG A 86 -1.34 8.39 6.13
N THR A 87 -1.24 7.20 5.55
CA THR A 87 -2.41 6.48 5.01
C THR A 87 -3.41 6.16 6.11
N GLN A 88 -2.95 5.70 7.28
CA GLN A 88 -3.80 5.41 8.43
C GLN A 88 -4.48 6.68 8.96
N PHE A 89 -3.73 7.77 9.11
CA PHE A 89 -4.24 9.06 9.55
C PHE A 89 -5.36 9.56 8.63
N LEU A 90 -5.13 9.57 7.31
CA LEU A 90 -6.14 10.03 6.35
C LEU A 90 -7.38 9.14 6.35
N THR A 91 -7.21 7.83 6.53
CA THR A 91 -8.31 6.88 6.63
C THR A 91 -9.14 7.16 7.90
N ALA A 92 -8.48 7.35 9.04
CA ALA A 92 -9.13 7.67 10.30
C ALA A 92 -9.85 9.02 10.26
N ARG A 93 -9.22 10.05 9.70
CA ARG A 93 -9.79 11.40 9.53
C ARG A 93 -11.01 11.38 8.62
N LEU A 94 -10.94 10.66 7.50
CA LEU A 94 -12.09 10.45 6.62
C LEU A 94 -13.23 9.71 7.34
N GLN A 95 -12.92 8.65 8.08
CA GLN A 95 -13.94 7.89 8.80
C GLN A 95 -14.64 8.76 9.85
N ALA A 96 -13.86 9.51 10.65
CA ALA A 96 -14.40 10.44 11.62
C ALA A 96 -15.26 11.55 10.98
N ALA A 97 -14.87 12.05 9.80
CA ALA A 97 -15.68 13.00 9.05
C ALA A 97 -17.00 12.37 8.58
N LEU A 98 -16.97 11.16 8.03
CA LEU A 98 -18.15 10.43 7.58
C LEU A 98 -19.09 10.02 8.72
N ASP A 99 -18.58 9.79 9.93
CA ASP A 99 -19.37 9.43 11.12
C ASP A 99 -20.07 10.65 11.74
N ARG A 100 -19.57 11.87 11.49
CA ARG A 100 -20.19 13.12 11.94
C ARG A 100 -21.33 13.58 11.03
N LEU A 101 -21.38 13.08 9.79
CA LEU A 101 -22.45 13.44 8.85
C LEU A 101 -23.78 12.84 9.32
N SER A 102 -24.81 13.66 9.28
CA SER A 102 -26.18 13.17 9.35
C SER A 102 -26.52 12.31 8.12
N GLU A 103 -27.58 11.52 8.23
CA GLU A 103 -28.06 10.69 7.12
C GLU A 103 -28.40 11.55 5.88
N ALA A 104 -28.97 12.73 6.07
CA ALA A 104 -29.29 13.65 4.98
C ALA A 104 -28.02 14.18 4.28
N GLU A 105 -26.98 14.53 5.03
CA GLU A 105 -25.71 14.99 4.47
C GLU A 105 -24.96 13.85 3.76
N ARG A 106 -25.02 12.63 4.29
CA ARG A 106 -24.45 11.45 3.63
C ARG A 106 -25.16 11.17 2.30
N GLN A 107 -26.49 11.26 2.25
CA GLN A 107 -27.25 11.09 1.02
C GLN A 107 -26.95 12.20 0.00
N ALA A 108 -26.80 13.45 0.44
CA ALA A 108 -26.38 14.55 -0.42
C ALA A 108 -24.98 14.30 -1.02
N LEU A 109 -24.03 13.84 -0.19
CA LEU A 109 -22.67 13.51 -0.64
C LEU A 109 -22.65 12.36 -1.66
N GLU A 110 -23.49 11.34 -1.46
CA GLU A 110 -23.65 10.24 -2.43
C GLU A 110 -24.32 10.72 -3.73
N ALA A 111 -25.31 11.61 -3.65
CA ALA A 111 -25.94 12.21 -4.82
C ALA A 111 -24.93 13.02 -5.66
N ASP A 112 -24.11 13.86 -5.01
CA ASP A 112 -23.04 14.62 -5.67
C ASP A 112 -22.03 13.69 -6.34
N TYR A 113 -21.69 12.57 -5.68
CA TYR A 113 -20.83 11.55 -6.23
C TYR A 113 -21.41 10.93 -7.52
N VAL A 114 -22.71 10.60 -7.52
CA VAL A 114 -23.38 10.06 -8.71
C VAL A 114 -23.40 11.08 -9.84
N VAL A 115 -23.74 12.34 -9.56
CA VAL A 115 -23.72 13.42 -10.55
C VAL A 115 -22.33 13.53 -11.21
N ARG A 116 -21.26 13.45 -10.42
CA ARG A 116 -19.89 13.47 -10.95
C ARG A 116 -19.57 12.26 -11.83
N LEU A 117 -20.05 11.07 -11.48
CA LEU A 117 -19.88 9.88 -12.32
C LEU A 117 -20.63 10.00 -13.65
N GLU A 118 -21.82 10.57 -13.63
CA GLU A 118 -22.64 10.77 -14.84
C GLU A 118 -22.07 11.84 -15.77
N GLN A 119 -21.38 12.84 -15.22
CA GLN A 119 -20.63 13.84 -15.99
C GLN A 119 -19.28 13.31 -16.51
N GLY A 120 -18.80 12.16 -16.01
CA GLY A 120 -17.53 11.59 -16.40
C GLY A 120 -17.61 10.84 -17.73
N ASP A 121 -16.96 11.36 -18.77
CA ASP A 121 -16.95 10.73 -20.10
C ASP A 121 -15.93 9.59 -20.27
N GLY A 122 -15.06 9.41 -19.27
CA GLY A 122 -14.00 8.40 -19.28
C GLY A 122 -14.51 6.96 -19.13
N PHE A 123 -13.73 6.01 -19.63
CA PHE A 123 -13.99 4.58 -19.45
C PHE A 123 -14.18 4.20 -17.97
N GLU A 124 -13.33 4.74 -17.09
CA GLU A 124 -13.39 4.52 -15.65
C GLU A 124 -14.73 5.00 -15.06
N ALA A 125 -15.15 6.23 -15.35
CA ALA A 125 -16.41 6.77 -14.86
C ALA A 125 -17.62 5.90 -15.29
N ARG A 126 -17.65 5.46 -16.56
CA ARG A 126 -18.69 4.55 -17.07
C ARG A 126 -18.66 3.18 -16.40
N LEU A 127 -17.47 2.62 -16.15
CA LEU A 127 -17.30 1.35 -15.45
C LEU A 127 -17.81 1.46 -14.00
N ILE A 128 -17.38 2.49 -13.27
CA ILE A 128 -17.77 2.73 -11.89
C ILE A 128 -19.28 3.00 -11.79
N LEU A 129 -19.84 3.80 -12.71
CA LEU A 129 -21.28 4.05 -12.78
C LEU A 129 -22.07 2.76 -13.04
N GLY A 130 -21.59 1.88 -13.93
CA GLY A 130 -22.19 0.58 -14.16
C GLY A 130 -22.18 -0.32 -12.91
N LEU A 131 -21.07 -0.33 -12.17
CA LEU A 131 -20.96 -1.08 -10.91
C LEU A 131 -21.86 -0.50 -9.82
N TYR A 132 -21.96 0.84 -9.74
CA TYR A 132 -22.84 1.53 -8.81
C TYR A 132 -24.31 1.23 -9.12
N ARG A 133 -24.75 1.29 -10.37
CA ARG A 133 -26.14 0.94 -10.75
C ARG A 133 -26.51 -0.50 -10.39
N LYS A 134 -25.53 -1.41 -10.38
CA LYS A 134 -25.76 -2.83 -10.05
C LYS A 134 -25.81 -3.10 -8.55
N ASN A 135 -24.91 -2.50 -7.76
CA ASN A 135 -24.70 -2.88 -6.35
C ASN A 135 -24.60 -1.67 -5.38
N GLY A 136 -24.70 -0.44 -5.87
CA GLY A 136 -24.44 0.78 -5.12
C GLY A 136 -23.06 0.78 -4.46
N LEU A 137 -22.98 1.36 -3.27
CA LEU A 137 -21.79 1.37 -2.43
C LEU A 137 -21.42 -0.01 -1.84
N ARG A 138 -22.20 -1.07 -2.07
CA ARG A 138 -21.83 -2.43 -1.61
C ARG A 138 -20.67 -3.03 -2.41
N SER A 139 -20.40 -2.50 -3.61
CA SER A 139 -19.23 -2.89 -4.40
C SER A 139 -17.97 -2.27 -3.81
N LYS A 140 -16.96 -3.08 -3.45
CA LYS A 140 -15.71 -2.58 -2.86
C LYS A 140 -14.95 -1.60 -3.76
N ILE A 141 -15.06 -1.77 -5.08
CA ILE A 141 -14.46 -0.84 -6.04
C ILE A 141 -15.16 0.53 -5.97
N VAL A 142 -16.50 0.52 -5.93
CA VAL A 142 -17.31 1.73 -5.86
C VAL A 142 -17.15 2.40 -4.49
N GLU A 143 -17.12 1.63 -3.40
CA GLU A 143 -16.84 2.12 -2.05
C GLU A 143 -15.47 2.80 -1.99
N SER A 144 -14.44 2.19 -2.55
CA SER A 144 -13.09 2.77 -2.58
C SER A 144 -13.06 4.08 -3.38
N HIS A 145 -13.72 4.12 -4.54
CA HIS A 145 -13.77 5.31 -5.39
C HIS A 145 -14.58 6.44 -4.72
N PHE A 146 -15.70 6.10 -4.07
CA PHE A 146 -16.48 7.02 -3.26
C PHE A 146 -15.67 7.57 -2.09
N ARG A 147 -14.91 6.74 -1.35
CA ARG A 147 -14.05 7.21 -0.25
C ARG A 147 -12.97 8.18 -0.74
N ALA A 148 -12.41 7.97 -1.94
CA ALA A 148 -11.47 8.90 -2.54
C ALA A 148 -12.12 10.26 -2.87
N PHE A 149 -13.35 10.23 -3.41
CA PHE A 149 -14.16 11.42 -3.64
C PHE A 149 -14.49 12.15 -2.33
N ALA A 150 -15.01 11.43 -1.34
CA ALA A 150 -15.39 11.98 -0.03
C ALA A 150 -14.20 12.59 0.70
N ARG A 151 -13.01 11.99 0.60
CA ARG A 151 -11.77 12.57 1.15
C ARG A 151 -11.48 13.94 0.55
N ALA A 152 -11.58 14.08 -0.77
CA ALA A 152 -11.35 15.36 -1.43
C ALA A 152 -12.35 16.44 -0.99
N GLN A 153 -13.60 16.07 -0.72
CA GLN A 153 -14.65 17.00 -0.31
C GLN A 153 -14.62 17.36 1.19
N LEU A 154 -14.36 16.38 2.06
CA LEU A 154 -14.52 16.54 3.51
C LEU A 154 -13.23 16.83 4.27
N VAL A 155 -12.10 16.32 3.77
CA VAL A 155 -10.83 16.31 4.52
C VAL A 155 -9.89 17.42 4.04
N GLY A 156 -10.13 17.98 2.86
CA GLY A 156 -9.34 19.10 2.32
C GLY A 156 -7.85 18.77 2.15
N THR A 157 -7.01 19.78 2.01
CA THR A 157 -5.55 19.62 2.00
C THR A 157 -5.02 19.24 3.39
N ASP A 158 -4.07 18.29 3.43
CA ASP A 158 -3.42 17.81 4.65
C ASP A 158 -2.84 18.98 5.48
N ASP A 159 -3.33 19.20 6.71
CA ASP A 159 -2.66 20.07 7.68
C ASP A 159 -1.48 19.28 8.29
N PRO A 160 -0.23 19.70 8.09
CA PRO A 160 0.94 19.02 8.62
C PRO A 160 0.95 18.97 10.17
N SER A 161 0.24 19.88 10.83
CA SER A 161 0.17 19.98 12.30
C SER A 161 -0.70 18.87 12.89
N GLU A 162 -1.86 18.60 12.30
CA GLU A 162 -2.75 17.50 12.74
C GLU A 162 -2.09 16.12 12.54
N PHE A 163 -1.29 15.97 11.47
CA PHE A 163 -0.53 14.74 11.23
C PHE A 163 0.57 14.53 12.29
N ALA A 164 1.28 15.59 12.69
CA ALA A 164 2.30 15.51 13.72
C ALA A 164 1.73 15.07 15.08
N GLU A 165 0.55 15.58 15.46
CA GLU A 165 -0.16 15.17 16.68
C GLU A 165 -0.58 13.69 16.64
N TYR A 166 -1.08 13.23 15.49
CA TYR A 166 -1.45 11.82 15.31
C TYR A 166 -0.25 10.87 15.45
N VAL A 167 0.90 11.25 14.89
CA VAL A 167 2.16 10.50 15.01
C VAL A 167 2.64 10.47 16.46
N ALA A 168 2.57 11.61 17.16
CA ALA A 168 2.95 11.69 18.58
C ALA A 168 2.10 10.75 19.45
N LEU A 169 0.77 10.74 19.24
CA LEU A 169 -0.16 9.88 19.97
C LEU A 169 0.10 8.38 19.71
N HIS A 170 0.36 8.00 18.47
CA HIS A 170 0.63 6.59 18.12
C HIS A 170 2.01 6.12 18.59
N THR A 171 2.99 7.02 18.62
CA THR A 171 4.32 6.74 19.18
C THR A 171 4.26 6.56 20.70
N GLN A 172 3.46 7.38 21.39
CA GLN A 172 3.22 7.26 22.83
C GLN A 172 2.51 5.94 23.17
N LYS A 173 1.45 5.60 22.43
CA LYS A 173 0.70 4.36 22.62
C LYS A 173 1.53 3.10 22.37
N ALA A 174 2.42 3.14 21.37
CA ALA A 174 3.37 2.05 21.12
C ALA A 174 4.38 1.87 22.26
N ARG A 175 4.77 2.96 22.92
CA ARG A 175 5.69 2.94 24.08
C ARG A 175 5.03 2.39 25.34
N GLU A 176 3.79 2.78 25.62
CA GLU A 176 2.99 2.27 26.74
C GLU A 176 2.71 0.75 26.61
N SER A 177 2.48 0.28 25.37
CA SER A 177 2.27 -1.15 25.09
C SER A 177 3.52 -2.02 25.28
N LEU A 178 4.71 -1.41 25.30
CA LEU A 178 6.00 -2.08 25.51
C LEU A 178 6.38 -2.16 27.00
N GLU A 179 5.85 -1.27 27.84
CA GLU A 179 6.06 -1.28 29.30
C GLU A 179 5.07 -2.22 30.03
N GLU A 180 3.96 -2.62 29.40
CA GLU A 180 2.96 -3.55 29.97
C GLU A 180 3.23 -5.05 29.69
N ALA A 181 4.33 -5.40 29.02
CA ALA A 181 4.69 -6.82 28.84
C ALA A 181 5.21 -7.41 30.17
N PRO A 182 4.47 -8.35 30.82
CA PRO A 182 4.93 -8.93 32.07
C PRO A 182 6.21 -9.76 31.81
N SER A 183 7.25 -9.49 32.60
CA SER A 183 8.41 -10.37 32.72
C SER A 183 7.92 -11.74 33.21
N PHE A 184 8.01 -12.74 32.34
CA PHE A 184 7.85 -14.16 32.71
C PHE A 184 9.21 -14.76 33.06
#